data_AF-A0A3B9UQJ7-F1
#
_entry.id   AF-A0A3B9UQJ7-F1
#
_cell.length_a   1.000
_cell.length_b   1.000
_cell.length_c   1.000
_cell.angle_alpha   90.00
_cell.angle_beta   90.00
_cell.angle_gamma   90.00
#
_symmetry.space_group_name_H-M   'P 1'
#
loop_
_entity.id
_entity.type
_entity.pdbx_description
1 polymer ?
#
loop_
_entity_poly.entity_id
_entity_poly.type
_entity_poly.pdbx_seq_one_letter_code
_entity_poly.pdbx_strand_id
1 'polypeptide(L)' 'MDLQLYLDNLSEIFKKNFELHKDIVIFDKKLNLYGKYKDIGGRTFLTKNDVIDKFEVYEHCLIQSYDDLKY' A
#
# COMPACT_ATOMS: atom_id res chain seq x y z
N MET A 1 7.68 -12.29 18.94
CA MET A 1 8.42 -11.52 17.90
C MET A 1 8.32 -10.06 18.30
N ASP A 2 9.43 -9.34 18.32
CA ASP A 2 9.41 -7.91 18.66
C ASP A 2 8.62 -7.13 17.59
N LEU A 3 7.60 -6.38 18.02
CA LEU A 3 6.69 -5.67 17.12
C LEU A 3 7.46 -4.64 16.28
N GLN A 4 8.40 -3.94 16.91
CA GLN A 4 9.21 -2.92 16.23
C GLN A 4 10.06 -3.55 15.13
N LEU A 5 10.78 -4.63 15.45
CA LEU A 5 11.55 -5.40 14.46
C LEU A 5 10.68 -5.88 13.29
N TYR A 6 9.46 -6.33 13.57
CA TYR A 6 8.55 -6.77 12.51
C TYR A 6 8.11 -5.62 11.61
N LEU A 7 7.71 -4.48 12.19
CA LEU A 7 7.30 -3.29 11.44
C LEU A 7 8.46 -2.73 10.60
N ASP A 8 9.69 -2.79 11.10
CA ASP A 8 10.87 -2.34 10.36
C ASP A 8 11.17 -3.27 9.18
N ASN A 9 11.13 -4.59 9.38
CA ASN A 9 11.26 -5.55 8.27
C ASN A 9 10.16 -5.37 7.22
N LEU A 10 8.93 -5.13 7.65
CA LEU A 10 7.81 -4.88 6.76
C LEU A 10 8.01 -3.57 5.97
N SER A 11 8.49 -2.51 6.63
CA SER A 11 8.82 -1.24 5.98
C SER A 11 9.87 -1.41 4.88
N GLU A 12 10.90 -2.23 5.13
CA GLU A 12 11.95 -2.52 4.15
C GLU A 12 11.45 -3.27 2.92
N ILE A 13 10.42 -4.11 3.08
CA ILE A 13 9.78 -4.81 1.96
C ILE A 13 8.91 -3.83 1.17
N PHE A 14 8.10 -3.03 1.85
CA PHE A 14 7.10 -2.17 1.23
C PHE A 14 7.71 -0.97 0.50
N LYS A 15 8.81 -0.38 1.02
CA LYS A 15 9.45 0.80 0.41
C LYS A 15 9.93 0.59 -1.03
N LYS A 16 10.00 -0.66 -1.49
CA LYS A 16 10.37 -1.01 -2.88
C LYS A 16 9.29 -0.57 -3.87
N ASN A 17 8.02 -0.62 -3.47
CA ASN A 17 6.87 -0.40 -4.35
C ASN A 17 5.91 0.68 -3.83
N PHE A 18 5.95 1.01 -2.54
CA PHE A 18 5.02 1.94 -1.90
C PHE A 18 5.74 3.16 -1.33
N GLU A 19 5.11 4.33 -1.45
CA GLU A 19 5.43 5.47 -0.62
C GLU A 19 4.89 5.20 0.79
N LEU A 20 5.81 5.10 1.77
CA LEU A 20 5.49 4.72 3.14
C LEU A 20 5.43 5.93 4.08
N HIS A 21 4.43 5.91 4.95
CA HIS A 21 4.27 6.83 6.07
C HIS A 21 4.16 6.02 7.37
N LYS A 22 4.89 6.43 8.41
CA LYS A 22 4.86 5.79 9.74
C LYS A 22 4.08 6.66 10.72
N ASP A 23 3.49 6.04 11.73
CA ASP A 23 2.82 6.73 12.87
C ASP A 23 1.79 7.80 12.44
N ILE A 24 0.93 7.46 11.48
CA ILE A 24 -0.08 8.39 10.98
C ILE A 24 -1.44 8.18 11.63
N VAL A 25 -2.29 9.20 11.54
CA VAL A 25 -3.70 9.13 11.94
C VAL A 25 -4.59 9.29 10.71
N ILE A 26 -5.47 8.31 10.48
CA ILE A 26 -6.48 8.32 9.42
C ILE A 26 -7.84 8.00 10.05
N PHE A 27 -8.86 8.84 9.82
CA PHE A 27 -10.20 8.68 10.41
C PHE A 27 -10.18 8.40 11.92
N ASP A 28 -9.37 9.17 12.66
CA ASP A 28 -9.14 9.05 14.11
C ASP A 28 -8.52 7.72 14.57
N LYS A 29 -8.05 6.89 13.64
CA LYS A 29 -7.30 5.66 13.94
C LYS A 29 -5.82 5.89 13.75
N LYS A 30 -5.04 5.55 14.77
CA LYS A 30 -3.58 5.52 14.70
C LYS A 30 -3.14 4.26 13.96
N LEU A 31 -2.37 4.44 12.90
CA LEU A 31 -1.79 3.35 12.12
C LEU A 31 -0.28 3.29 12.36
N ASN A 32 0.25 2.08 12.42
CA ASN A 32 1.70 1.88 12.54
C ASN A 32 2.39 2.22 11.22
N LEU A 33 1.86 1.71 10.10
CA LEU A 33 2.37 1.96 8.77
C LEU A 33 1.21 2.20 7.79
N TYR A 34 1.46 3.08 6.83
CA TYR A 34 0.60 3.33 5.70
C TYR A 34 1.43 3.37 4.43
N GLY A 35 1.13 2.47 3.50
CA GLY A 35 1.72 2.46 2.16
C GLY A 35 0.70 2.93 1.14
N LYS A 36 1.12 3.81 0.23
CA LYS A 36 0.35 4.16 -0.96
C LYS A 36 1.17 3.92 -2.21
N TYR A 37 0.52 3.40 -3.23
CA TYR A 37 1.09 3.21 -4.56
C TYR A 37 0.13 3.76 -5.59
N LYS A 38 0.67 4.48 -6.57
CA LYS A 38 -0.06 5.04 -7.68
C LYS A 38 0.68 4.69 -8.97
N ASP A 39 -0.06 4.14 -9.93
CA ASP A 39 0.46 3.89 -11.27
C ASP A 39 -0.62 4.06 -12.33
N ILE A 40 -0.22 4.17 -13.59
CA ILE A 40 -1.11 4.23 -14.74
C ILE A 40 -0.77 3.04 -15.64
N GLY A 41 -1.62 2.02 -15.59
CA GLY A 41 -1.53 0.85 -16.45
C GLY A 41 -2.13 1.15 -17.83
N GLY A 42 -1.43 0.76 -18.89
CA GLY A 42 -1.96 0.78 -20.25
C GLY A 42 -1.87 -0.59 -20.90
N ARG A 43 -2.94 -1.05 -21.54
CA ARG A 43 -2.89 -2.24 -22.41
C ARG A 43 -2.90 -1.81 -23.87
N THR A 44 -1.88 -2.22 -24.62
CA THR A 44 -1.82 -2.01 -26.07
C THR A 44 -2.30 -3.28 -26.76
N PHE A 45 -3.52 -3.29 -27.29
CA PHE A 45 -3.95 -4.36 -28.19
C PHE A 45 -3.31 -4.14 -29.58
N LEU A 46 -2.57 -5.14 -30.06
CA LEU A 46 -1.72 -5.08 -31.26
C LEU A 46 -2.48 -4.95 -32.60
N THR A 47 -3.81 -4.94 -32.61
CA THR A 47 -4.61 -4.91 -33.83
C THR A 47 -4.99 -3.51 -34.28
N LYS A 48 -5.15 -3.33 -35.60
CA LYS A 48 -5.06 -2.05 -36.32
C LYS A 48 -6.19 -1.02 -36.08
N ASN A 49 -7.26 -1.37 -35.37
CA ASN A 49 -8.46 -0.53 -35.16
C ASN A 49 -8.86 -0.47 -33.68
N ASP A 50 -8.02 0.18 -32.86
CA ASP A 50 -8.34 0.73 -31.53
C ASP A 50 -8.53 -0.24 -30.34
N VAL A 51 -7.82 0.05 -29.25
CA VAL A 51 -8.30 0.64 -27.98
C VAL A 51 -7.06 0.71 -27.07
N ILE A 52 -6.67 1.93 -26.66
CA ILE A 52 -5.70 2.15 -25.58
C ILE A 52 -6.52 2.28 -24.30
N ASP A 53 -6.79 1.15 -23.66
CA ASP A 53 -7.41 1.15 -22.34
C ASP A 53 -6.33 1.56 -21.33
N LYS A 54 -6.49 2.74 -20.74
CA LYS A 54 -5.65 3.24 -19.64
C LYS A 54 -6.49 3.23 -18.39
N PHE A 55 -5.99 2.57 -17.37
CA PHE A 55 -6.60 2.57 -16.05
C PHE A 55 -5.58 3.04 -15.02
N GLU A 56 -6.07 3.80 -14.05
CA GLU A 56 -5.28 4.22 -12.91
C GLU A 56 -5.35 3.15 -11.83
N VAL A 57 -4.20 2.81 -11.26
CA VAL A 57 -4.09 1.92 -10.11
C VAL A 57 -3.77 2.76 -8.90
N TYR A 58 -4.62 2.68 -7.88
CA TYR A 58 -4.42 3.30 -6.58
C TYR A 58 -4.51 2.21 -5.51
N GLU A 59 -3.36 1.82 -4.97
CA GLU A 59 -3.30 0.82 -3.91
C GLU A 59 -2.94 1.47 -2.58
N HIS A 60 -3.65 1.05 -1.54
CA HIS A 60 -3.46 1.53 -0.18
C HIS A 60 -3.31 0.33 0.75
N CYS A 61 -2.24 0.31 1.54
CA CYS A 61 -2.00 -0.69 2.57
C CYS A 61 -1.97 -0.02 3.95
N LEU A 62 -2.80 -0.52 4.87
CA LEU A 62 -2.96 0.00 6.21
C LEU A 62 -2.54 -1.10 7.20
N ILE A 63 -1.52 -0.83 8.01
CA ILE A 63 -1.03 -1.79 9.00
C ILE A 63 -1.23 -1.20 10.38
N GLN A 64 -1.92 -1.98 11.22
CA GLN A 64 -2.17 -1.65 12.61
C GLN A 64 -1.96 -2.89 13.49
N SER A 65 -1.17 -2.73 14.54
CA SER A 65 -1.00 -3.73 15.60
C SER A 65 -2.10 -3.59 16.63
N TYR A 66 -2.58 -4.72 17.14
CA TYR A 66 -3.53 -4.80 18.23
C TYR A 66 -2.95 -5.73 19.30
N ASP A 67 -2.81 -5.23 20.52
CA ASP A 67 -2.30 -6.02 21.64
C ASP A 67 -3.33 -7.02 22.17
N ASP A 68 -4.62 -6.72 21.97
CA ASP A 68 -5.72 -7.50 22.51
C ASP A 68 -6.87 -7.56 21.49
N LEU A 69 -6.88 -8.60 20.67
CA LEU A 69 -7.99 -8.91 19.76
C LEU A 69 -9.17 -9.43 20.60
N LYS A 70 -9.95 -8.52 21.17
CA LYS A 70 -11.21 -8.89 21.82
C LYS A 70 -12.27 -9.13 20.73
N TYR A 71 -12.55 -10.41 20.50
CA TYR A 71 -13.70 -10.88 19.71
C TYR A 71 -15.01 -10.68 20.46
#